data_AF-A0A2V2ZR13-F1
#
_entry.id   AF-A0A2V2ZR13-F1
#
_cell.length_a   1.000
_cell.length_b   1.000
_cell.length_c   1.000
_cell.angle_alpha   90.00
_cell.angle_beta   90.00
_cell.angle_gamma   90.00
#
_symmetry.space_group_name_H-M   'P 1'
#
loop_
_entity.id
_entity.type
_entity.pdbx_description
1 polymer ?
#
loop_
_entity_poly.entity_id
_entity_poly.type
_entity_poly.pdbx_seq_one_letter_code
_entity_poly.pdbx_strand_id
1 'polypeptide(L)'
;MKRFILIAVAGLSLTACQNDHLADSSTSFEMKSTYAEYITASALPVTSVSGDITSNTTWSGVIEMDGVVTVKNGATLTIQPGTFIKAKPSTNYTPTGVLVIAKTGKINAAGTEAQPIIFTSYKLLDGNEDTTAAPGDFGGVILLGDAPANTINTKTIEGLSGYDFYYGGTNPSHNAGILKYVRIEFAGYDYGGANSGNEINGLTLGGVGKGTTLDHIQVSYGKDDSFEFFGGNVNASNLVSFAAEDDNFDFDNGYTGTITCALALADYNSTHSPSSSSPDSNGIELDNNADGSYTTLLTHPVINNLTIIGAKNSSKGVLYENGIHIRRHGRLTLNNAVVTGYPVGIKVEGTGSELSAASNLGSIQVHGFGTSVTGAGTAGIPASNLLTGTIASLWGMSQPFYNEGSWNVSPRNCGNFQGLWSKYNFSILE
;
A
#
# COMPACT_ATOMS: atom_id res chain seq x y z
N MET A 1 71.42 26.35 34.18
CA MET A 1 70.24 25.45 34.32
C MET A 1 69.06 26.06 33.59
N LYS A 2 68.55 25.42 32.54
CA LYS A 2 67.13 25.43 32.12
C LYS A 2 67.02 24.45 30.94
N ARG A 3 66.41 23.30 31.20
CA ARG A 3 66.22 22.20 30.26
C ARG A 3 65.06 22.57 29.32
N PHE A 4 65.25 22.42 28.01
CA PHE A 4 64.17 22.44 27.03
C PHE A 4 63.40 21.11 27.12
N ILE A 5 62.09 21.19 27.31
CA ILE A 5 61.18 20.05 27.19
C ILE A 5 60.36 20.30 25.92
N LEU A 6 60.57 19.46 24.90
CA LEU A 6 59.65 19.30 23.78
C LEU A 6 58.40 18.56 24.30
N ILE A 7 57.22 19.15 24.13
CA ILE A 7 55.96 18.44 24.28
C ILE A 7 55.46 18.15 22.86
N ALA A 8 55.50 16.87 22.49
CA ALA A 8 54.82 16.35 21.32
C ALA A 8 53.32 16.27 21.63
N VAL A 9 52.50 17.03 20.92
CA VAL A 9 51.03 16.91 20.97
C VAL A 9 50.64 15.89 19.91
N ALA A 10 50.29 14.68 20.35
CA ALA A 10 49.63 13.69 19.51
C ALA A 10 48.18 14.15 19.28
N GLY A 11 47.84 14.47 18.03
CA GLY A 11 46.46 14.76 17.65
C GLY A 11 45.62 13.48 17.71
N LEU A 12 44.75 13.39 18.71
CA LEU A 12 43.63 12.45 18.66
C LEU A 12 42.60 12.99 17.67
N SER A 13 42.45 12.33 16.53
CA SER A 13 41.27 12.45 15.67
C SER A 13 40.08 11.82 16.39
N LEU A 14 39.25 12.64 17.02
CA LEU A 14 37.91 12.23 17.42
C LEU A 14 37.04 12.22 16.18
N THR A 15 36.85 11.04 15.57
CA THR A 15 35.71 10.78 14.69
C THR A 15 34.46 10.77 15.56
N ALA A 16 33.85 11.94 15.71
CA ALA A 16 32.49 12.04 16.22
C ALA A 16 31.56 11.53 15.12
N CYS A 17 31.00 10.33 15.31
CA CYS A 17 29.75 9.95 14.65
C CYS A 17 28.65 10.85 15.26
N GLN A 18 28.44 12.01 14.66
CA GLN A 18 27.20 12.76 14.86
C GLN A 18 26.13 12.05 14.05
N ASN A 19 25.29 11.28 14.74
CA ASN A 19 23.94 11.00 14.28
C ASN A 19 23.16 12.32 14.35
N ASP A 20 23.40 13.22 13.40
CA ASP A 20 22.60 14.43 13.28
C ASP A 20 21.24 14.03 12.72
N HIS A 21 20.26 14.00 13.62
CA HIS A 21 18.85 13.89 13.31
C HIS A 21 18.40 15.18 12.62
N LEU A 22 18.54 15.22 11.29
CA LEU A 22 17.94 16.26 10.46
C LEU A 22 16.52 15.83 10.08
N ALA A 23 15.61 15.94 11.05
CA ALA A 23 14.19 15.84 10.76
C ALA A 23 13.77 17.09 9.98
N ASP A 24 13.27 16.88 8.76
CA ASP A 24 12.48 17.88 8.06
C ASP A 24 11.37 18.37 9.03
N SER A 25 11.27 19.68 9.24
CA SER A 25 10.49 20.25 10.35
C SER A 25 8.96 20.22 10.16
N SER A 26 8.47 19.60 9.07
CA SER A 26 7.10 19.07 8.95
C SER A 26 7.07 17.70 9.61
N THR A 27 6.07 17.37 10.43
CA THR A 27 6.05 16.08 11.17
C THR A 27 6.37 14.93 10.21
N SER A 28 7.38 14.14 10.52
CA SER A 28 8.07 13.17 9.64
C SER A 28 7.20 12.19 8.85
N PHE A 29 5.92 12.05 9.21
CA PHE A 29 4.95 11.19 8.53
C PHE A 29 4.00 11.95 7.59
N GLU A 30 4.05 13.29 7.53
CA GLU A 30 3.20 14.12 6.65
C GLU A 30 3.48 13.88 5.17
N MET A 31 2.41 13.69 4.41
CA MET A 31 2.46 13.59 2.96
C MET A 31 2.97 14.89 2.34
N LYS A 32 3.90 14.76 1.39
CA LYS A 32 4.34 15.89 0.56
C LYS A 32 3.37 16.03 -0.61
N SER A 33 3.15 17.27 -1.06
CA SER A 33 2.46 17.50 -2.33
C SER A 33 3.23 16.84 -3.48
N THR A 34 2.56 16.62 -4.62
CA THR A 34 3.19 16.05 -5.83
C THR A 34 4.32 16.90 -6.42
N TYR A 35 4.44 18.17 -6.00
CA TYR A 35 5.49 19.12 -6.40
C TYR A 35 6.47 19.44 -5.25
N ALA A 36 6.30 18.82 -4.07
CA ALA A 36 7.10 19.18 -2.90
C ALA A 36 8.34 18.30 -2.77
N GLU A 37 9.50 18.93 -2.84
CA GLU A 37 10.78 18.27 -2.65
C GLU A 37 11.01 17.89 -1.17
N TYR A 38 11.60 16.71 -0.93
CA TYR A 38 12.19 16.39 0.37
C TYR A 38 13.56 17.07 0.51
N ILE A 39 13.58 18.40 0.59
CA ILE A 39 14.79 19.25 0.51
C ILE A 39 15.93 18.78 1.43
N THR A 40 15.60 18.36 2.66
CA THR A 40 16.62 17.88 3.60
C THR A 40 17.21 16.53 3.16
N ALA A 41 16.37 15.63 2.62
CA ALA A 41 16.80 14.32 2.16
C ALA A 41 17.52 14.40 0.80
N SER A 42 17.06 15.24 -0.13
CA SER A 42 17.64 15.37 -1.48
C SER A 42 19.08 15.85 -1.47
N ALA A 43 19.49 16.59 -0.44
CA ALA A 43 20.86 17.04 -0.22
C ALA A 43 21.81 15.95 0.33
N LEU A 44 21.29 14.79 0.76
CA LEU A 44 22.10 13.72 1.35
C LEU A 44 22.83 12.90 0.27
N PRO A 45 23.98 12.28 0.61
CA PRO A 45 24.66 11.34 -0.29
C PRO A 45 23.74 10.18 -0.69
N VAL A 46 23.70 9.90 -2.00
CA VAL A 46 22.91 8.81 -2.58
C VAL A 46 23.75 7.54 -2.69
N THR A 47 23.20 6.42 -2.22
CA THR A 47 23.77 5.08 -2.42
C THR A 47 22.98 4.35 -3.49
N SER A 48 23.60 4.09 -4.64
CA SER A 48 22.97 3.30 -5.72
C SER A 48 23.04 1.80 -5.41
N VAL A 49 21.94 1.10 -5.65
CA VAL A 49 21.81 -0.36 -5.43
C VAL A 49 21.12 -1.03 -6.62
N SER A 50 21.51 -2.27 -6.92
CA SER A 50 20.92 -3.06 -8.01
C SER A 50 21.13 -4.56 -7.82
N GLY A 51 20.31 -5.37 -8.50
CA GLY A 51 20.48 -6.82 -8.59
C GLY A 51 20.23 -7.57 -7.27
N ASP A 52 20.87 -8.74 -7.14
CA ASP A 52 20.58 -9.67 -6.05
C ASP A 52 21.30 -9.31 -4.74
N ILE A 53 20.56 -9.31 -3.64
CA ILE A 53 21.06 -9.30 -2.26
C ILE A 53 21.06 -10.74 -1.74
N THR A 54 22.26 -11.34 -1.68
CA THR A 54 22.48 -12.74 -1.23
C THR A 54 23.23 -12.86 0.09
N SER A 55 23.56 -11.73 0.71
CA SER A 55 24.09 -11.65 2.07
C SER A 55 23.38 -10.53 2.83
N ASN A 56 23.42 -10.57 4.16
CA ASN A 56 22.75 -9.56 4.98
C ASN A 56 23.27 -8.16 4.65
N THR A 57 22.36 -7.26 4.34
CA THR A 57 22.65 -5.90 3.89
C THR A 57 21.85 -4.91 4.73
N THR A 58 22.44 -3.74 4.99
CA THR A 58 21.74 -2.63 5.66
C THR A 58 21.68 -1.43 4.74
N TRP A 59 20.50 -0.84 4.61
CA TRP A 59 20.24 0.42 3.94
C TRP A 59 19.95 1.53 4.95
N SER A 60 20.46 2.73 4.66
CA SER A 60 20.28 3.94 5.46
C SER A 60 20.53 5.18 4.60
N GLY A 61 19.89 6.30 4.92
CA GLY A 61 20.06 7.55 4.16
C GLY A 61 19.19 7.57 2.90
N VAL A 62 19.75 7.98 1.77
CA VAL A 62 19.06 7.97 0.47
C VAL A 62 19.58 6.83 -0.38
N ILE A 63 18.67 5.93 -0.76
CA ILE A 63 18.95 4.78 -1.63
C ILE A 63 18.33 5.04 -2.99
N GLU A 64 19.12 4.84 -4.04
CA GLU A 64 18.63 4.86 -5.42
C GLU A 64 18.69 3.46 -6.02
N MET A 65 17.53 2.89 -6.31
CA MET A 65 17.40 1.54 -6.86
C MET A 65 17.42 1.57 -8.39
N ASP A 66 18.34 0.82 -8.99
CA ASP A 66 18.43 0.62 -10.43
C ASP A 66 17.88 -0.77 -10.79
N GLY A 67 16.74 -0.81 -11.47
CA GLY A 67 16.09 -2.05 -11.89
C GLY A 67 15.37 -2.77 -10.74
N VAL A 68 15.39 -4.10 -10.81
CA VAL A 68 14.84 -5.00 -9.80
C VAL A 68 15.93 -5.38 -8.80
N VAL A 69 15.68 -5.15 -7.51
CA VAL A 69 16.54 -5.59 -6.41
C VAL A 69 15.87 -6.77 -5.71
N THR A 70 16.55 -7.93 -5.67
CA THR A 70 15.96 -9.16 -5.12
C THR A 70 16.72 -9.64 -3.89
N VAL A 71 16.04 -9.71 -2.75
CA VAL A 71 16.58 -10.29 -1.51
C VAL A 71 16.26 -11.78 -1.48
N LYS A 72 17.29 -12.63 -1.48
CA LYS A 72 17.14 -14.09 -1.62
C LYS A 72 18.24 -14.87 -0.91
N ASN A 73 18.17 -16.21 -1.00
CA ASN A 73 19.19 -17.14 -0.51
C ASN A 73 19.52 -16.99 0.99
N GLY A 74 18.51 -16.72 1.82
CA GLY A 74 18.65 -16.57 3.27
C GLY A 74 19.08 -15.18 3.73
N ALA A 75 19.32 -14.25 2.81
CA ALA A 75 19.70 -12.88 3.14
C ALA A 75 18.55 -12.12 3.82
N THR A 76 18.92 -11.22 4.73
CA THR A 76 18.02 -10.21 5.29
C THR A 76 18.45 -8.82 4.85
N LEU A 77 17.54 -8.07 4.23
CA LEU A 77 17.69 -6.64 4.03
C LEU A 77 17.14 -5.90 5.25
N THR A 78 18.00 -5.16 5.96
CA THR A 78 17.59 -4.26 7.02
C THR A 78 17.54 -2.84 6.49
N ILE A 79 16.42 -2.14 6.66
CA ILE A 79 16.27 -0.73 6.28
C ILE A 79 16.11 0.07 7.57
N GLN A 80 17.02 1.02 7.80
CA GLN A 80 16.99 1.83 9.02
C GLN A 80 15.83 2.85 8.99
N PRO A 81 15.25 3.22 10.15
CA PRO A 81 14.26 4.30 10.23
C PRO A 81 14.76 5.60 9.56
N GLY A 82 13.87 6.32 8.89
CA GLY A 82 14.20 7.57 8.20
C GLY A 82 14.93 7.39 6.86
N THR A 83 15.02 6.17 6.33
CA THR A 83 15.60 5.92 5.00
C THR A 83 14.61 6.34 3.91
N PHE A 84 15.13 7.05 2.91
CA PHE A 84 14.43 7.37 1.67
C PHE A 84 14.93 6.45 0.56
N ILE A 85 14.02 5.90 -0.22
CA ILE A 85 14.31 4.99 -1.33
C ILE A 85 13.61 5.54 -2.57
N LYS A 86 14.36 5.74 -3.64
CA LYS A 86 13.85 6.17 -4.95
C LYS A 86 14.25 5.20 -6.04
N ALA A 87 13.47 5.18 -7.11
CA ALA A 87 13.86 4.50 -8.33
C ALA A 87 14.84 5.39 -9.12
N LYS A 88 15.83 4.78 -9.77
CA LYS A 88 16.55 5.45 -10.84
C LYS A 88 15.62 5.61 -12.04
N PRO A 89 15.50 6.81 -12.66
CA PRO A 89 14.63 7.01 -13.82
C PRO A 89 14.86 5.97 -14.92
N SER A 90 13.79 5.33 -15.38
CA SER A 90 13.87 4.34 -16.47
C SER A 90 14.21 5.03 -17.79
N THR A 91 15.20 4.51 -18.52
CA THR A 91 15.58 5.03 -19.84
C THR A 91 14.96 4.25 -21.00
N ASN A 92 14.39 3.06 -20.75
CA ASN A 92 14.00 2.10 -21.80
C ASN A 92 12.73 1.29 -21.48
N TYR A 93 11.76 1.85 -20.74
CA TYR A 93 10.58 1.10 -20.28
C TYR A 93 10.94 -0.22 -19.58
N THR A 94 12.09 -0.22 -18.91
CA THR A 94 12.49 -1.32 -18.04
C THR A 94 12.02 -0.97 -16.63
N PRO A 95 11.36 -1.88 -15.93
CA PRO A 95 10.96 -1.71 -14.54
C PRO A 95 12.17 -1.35 -13.69
N THR A 96 12.02 -0.33 -12.89
CA THR A 96 13.07 0.22 -12.03
C THR A 96 12.47 0.61 -10.70
N GLY A 97 13.25 0.49 -9.63
CA GLY A 97 12.73 0.67 -8.27
C GLY A 97 11.76 -0.42 -7.85
N VAL A 98 11.99 -1.67 -8.27
CA VAL A 98 11.20 -2.81 -7.80
C VAL A 98 12.00 -3.53 -6.72
N LEU A 99 11.47 -3.56 -5.48
CA LEU A 99 12.07 -4.32 -4.39
C LEU A 99 11.34 -5.65 -4.23
N VAL A 100 12.06 -6.75 -4.39
CA VAL A 100 11.49 -8.09 -4.22
C VAL A 100 12.14 -8.79 -3.04
N ILE A 101 11.31 -9.25 -2.10
CA ILE A 101 11.70 -10.18 -1.05
C ILE A 101 11.24 -11.57 -1.49
N ALA A 102 12.15 -12.36 -2.06
CA ALA A 102 11.84 -13.72 -2.50
C ALA A 102 11.48 -14.60 -1.30
N LYS A 103 10.82 -15.75 -1.53
CA LYS A 103 10.47 -16.74 -0.49
C LYS A 103 11.62 -17.11 0.45
N THR A 104 12.84 -17.06 -0.07
CA THR A 104 14.08 -17.43 0.62
C THR A 104 14.77 -16.25 1.32
N GLY A 105 14.36 -15.01 1.05
CA GLY A 105 14.89 -13.79 1.66
C GLY A 105 14.00 -13.27 2.80
N LYS A 106 14.47 -12.20 3.46
CA LYS A 106 13.74 -11.48 4.50
C LYS A 106 13.97 -9.98 4.44
N ILE A 107 13.03 -9.23 4.98
CA ILE A 107 13.14 -7.78 5.18
C ILE A 107 12.93 -7.40 6.65
N ASN A 108 13.73 -6.46 7.13
CA ASN A 108 13.54 -5.79 8.40
C ASN A 108 13.47 -4.28 8.15
N ALA A 109 12.27 -3.80 7.81
CA ALA A 109 11.96 -2.40 7.57
C ALA A 109 11.03 -1.90 8.68
N ALA A 110 11.61 -1.63 9.84
CA ALA A 110 10.89 -1.19 11.03
C ALA A 110 11.17 0.30 11.28
N GLY A 111 10.49 1.17 10.54
CA GLY A 111 10.48 2.61 10.78
C GLY A 111 9.79 2.98 12.09
N THR A 112 9.63 4.28 12.32
CA THR A 112 8.86 4.81 13.45
C THR A 112 7.95 5.94 12.98
N GLU A 113 6.99 6.35 13.82
CA GLU A 113 6.15 7.52 13.55
C GLU A 113 7.00 8.77 13.25
N ALA A 114 8.06 8.96 14.03
CA ALA A 114 8.99 10.08 13.92
C ALA A 114 10.01 9.94 12.77
N GLN A 115 10.18 8.74 12.21
CA GLN A 115 11.17 8.44 11.18
C GLN A 115 10.67 7.26 10.33
N PRO A 116 9.66 7.46 9.48
CA PRO A 116 9.19 6.41 8.59
C PRO A 116 10.27 6.02 7.57
N ILE A 117 10.08 4.86 6.97
CA ILE A 117 10.80 4.47 5.75
C ILE A 117 9.94 4.88 4.56
N ILE A 118 10.50 5.61 3.61
CA ILE A 118 9.75 6.21 2.50
C ILE A 118 10.31 5.69 1.17
N PHE A 119 9.50 4.94 0.44
CA PHE A 119 9.70 4.63 -0.97
C PHE A 119 8.93 5.67 -1.79
N THR A 120 9.59 6.40 -2.69
CA THR A 120 8.97 7.52 -3.40
C THR A 120 9.57 7.80 -4.78
N SER A 121 8.94 8.73 -5.50
CA SER A 121 9.40 9.21 -6.80
C SER A 121 10.81 9.79 -6.74
N TYR A 122 11.60 9.54 -7.78
CA TYR A 122 12.92 10.16 -7.93
C TYR A 122 12.85 11.69 -7.97
N LYS A 123 11.75 12.25 -8.49
CA LYS A 123 11.51 13.68 -8.69
C LYS A 123 11.39 14.43 -7.37
N LEU A 124 10.92 13.77 -6.31
CA LEU A 124 10.85 14.41 -4.99
C LEU A 124 12.20 14.42 -4.26
N LEU A 125 13.25 13.87 -4.87
CA LEU A 125 14.57 13.65 -4.29
C LEU A 125 15.71 13.97 -5.27
N ASP A 126 15.47 14.75 -6.32
CA ASP A 126 16.44 15.07 -7.37
C ASP A 126 17.12 16.44 -7.22
N GLY A 127 16.76 17.23 -6.21
CA GLY A 127 17.30 18.59 -6.04
C GLY A 127 16.56 19.65 -6.83
N ASN A 128 15.42 19.32 -7.46
CA ASN A 128 14.70 20.21 -8.36
C ASN A 128 13.20 20.35 -8.00
N GLU A 129 12.88 21.44 -7.33
CA GLU A 129 11.51 21.85 -6.93
C GLU A 129 10.55 22.03 -8.12
N ASP A 130 11.03 22.15 -9.36
CA ASP A 130 10.19 22.29 -10.56
C ASP A 130 9.69 20.94 -11.11
N THR A 131 10.10 19.80 -10.52
CA THR A 131 9.66 18.48 -10.99
C THR A 131 8.39 18.00 -10.28
N THR A 132 7.60 17.19 -11.00
CA THR A 132 6.30 16.69 -10.50
C THR A 132 6.30 15.17 -10.46
N ALA A 133 6.13 14.62 -9.26
CA ALA A 133 5.92 13.19 -9.07
C ALA A 133 4.66 12.72 -9.79
N ALA A 134 4.73 11.55 -10.39
CA ALA A 134 3.64 10.92 -11.11
C ALA A 134 3.52 9.45 -10.72
N PRO A 135 2.30 8.87 -10.73
CA PRO A 135 2.12 7.43 -10.56
C PRO A 135 3.05 6.61 -11.47
N GLY A 136 3.71 5.61 -10.87
CA GLY A 136 4.68 4.74 -11.52
C GLY A 136 6.10 5.30 -11.64
N ASP A 137 6.40 6.42 -10.98
CA ASP A 137 7.78 6.88 -10.80
C ASP A 137 8.61 5.92 -9.90
N PHE A 138 7.96 5.09 -9.08
CA PHE A 138 8.57 3.97 -8.34
C PHE A 138 7.99 2.64 -8.81
N GLY A 139 8.79 1.57 -8.80
CA GLY A 139 8.37 0.26 -9.33
C GLY A 139 7.35 -0.44 -8.44
N GLY A 140 7.66 -0.60 -7.14
CA GLY A 140 6.79 -1.28 -6.18
C GLY A 140 7.57 -2.13 -5.19
N VAL A 141 6.89 -2.59 -4.14
CA VAL A 141 7.46 -3.50 -3.13
C VAL A 141 6.70 -4.83 -3.16
N ILE A 142 7.43 -5.93 -3.32
CA ILE A 142 6.87 -7.27 -3.48
C ILE A 142 7.42 -8.19 -2.40
N LEU A 143 6.54 -8.82 -1.63
CA LEU A 143 6.89 -9.86 -0.66
C LEU A 143 6.32 -11.20 -1.13
N LEU A 144 7.21 -12.18 -1.30
CA LEU A 144 6.85 -13.53 -1.72
C LEU A 144 7.05 -14.49 -0.55
N GLY A 145 6.03 -15.29 -0.26
CA GLY A 145 6.02 -16.24 0.83
C GLY A 145 5.69 -17.66 0.42
N ASP A 146 5.85 -18.56 1.40
CA ASP A 146 5.65 -20.00 1.27
C ASP A 146 4.32 -20.46 1.92
N ALA A 147 3.40 -19.53 2.21
CA ALA A 147 2.07 -19.87 2.71
C ALA A 147 1.14 -20.35 1.59
N PRO A 148 0.07 -21.11 1.90
CA PRO A 148 -0.86 -21.61 0.89
C PRO A 148 -1.49 -20.51 0.06
N ALA A 149 -1.57 -20.75 -1.25
CA ALA A 149 -2.39 -20.02 -2.22
C ALA A 149 -3.23 -21.06 -2.98
N ASN A 150 -4.28 -20.63 -3.65
CA ASN A 150 -5.13 -21.54 -4.44
C ASN A 150 -4.60 -21.77 -5.89
N THR A 151 -3.33 -21.41 -6.12
CA THR A 151 -2.58 -21.61 -7.35
C THR A 151 -1.53 -22.71 -7.19
N ILE A 152 -0.85 -23.08 -8.28
CA ILE A 152 0.35 -23.93 -8.18
C ILE A 152 1.49 -23.19 -7.47
N ASN A 153 2.34 -23.89 -6.72
CA ASN A 153 3.46 -23.29 -5.95
C ASN A 153 4.60 -22.71 -6.83
N THR A 154 4.52 -22.93 -8.13
CA THR A 154 5.41 -22.35 -9.16
C THR A 154 4.74 -21.23 -9.94
N LYS A 155 3.62 -20.68 -9.43
CA LYS A 155 3.00 -19.49 -9.98
C LYS A 155 3.96 -18.32 -9.71
N THR A 156 4.38 -17.67 -10.79
CA THR A 156 5.12 -16.42 -10.73
C THR A 156 4.17 -15.30 -10.34
N ILE A 157 4.65 -14.39 -9.50
CA ILE A 157 4.00 -13.10 -9.34
C ILE A 157 3.96 -12.37 -10.69
N GLU A 158 2.90 -11.60 -10.91
CA GLU A 158 2.77 -10.74 -12.08
C GLU A 158 3.88 -9.68 -12.18
N GLY A 159 4.05 -9.13 -13.37
CA GLY A 159 5.13 -8.21 -13.73
C GLY A 159 6.50 -8.88 -13.87
N LEU A 160 6.75 -9.99 -13.19
CA LEU A 160 8.08 -10.61 -13.11
C LEU A 160 8.14 -12.00 -13.74
N SER A 161 9.35 -12.45 -14.08
CA SER A 161 9.59 -13.75 -14.69
C SER A 161 10.83 -14.43 -14.13
N GLY A 162 10.71 -15.71 -13.76
CA GLY A 162 11.80 -16.48 -13.17
C GLY A 162 11.41 -17.18 -11.86
N TYR A 163 12.22 -18.17 -11.47
CA TYR A 163 11.95 -19.03 -10.32
C TYR A 163 12.09 -18.32 -8.97
N ASP A 164 12.88 -17.25 -8.90
CA ASP A 164 13.01 -16.41 -7.70
C ASP A 164 11.72 -15.65 -7.36
N PHE A 165 10.82 -15.52 -8.35
CA PHE A 165 9.57 -14.77 -8.25
C PHE A 165 8.33 -15.65 -8.08
N TYR A 166 8.52 -16.94 -7.79
CA TYR A 166 7.42 -17.80 -7.41
C TYR A 166 6.89 -17.44 -6.01
N TYR A 167 5.58 -17.53 -5.81
CA TYR A 167 4.91 -17.45 -4.50
C TYR A 167 4.10 -18.72 -4.18
N GLY A 168 3.56 -18.83 -2.97
CA GLY A 168 2.72 -19.96 -2.57
C GLY A 168 3.49 -21.19 -2.08
N GLY A 169 2.90 -21.96 -1.18
CA GLY A 169 3.55 -23.13 -0.60
C GLY A 169 2.68 -23.86 0.39
N THR A 170 3.29 -24.52 1.37
CA THR A 170 2.58 -25.30 2.39
C THR A 170 2.81 -24.81 3.81
N ASN A 171 3.57 -23.72 3.99
CA ASN A 171 3.96 -23.19 5.28
C ASN A 171 3.16 -21.92 5.65
N PRO A 172 1.97 -22.07 6.28
CA PRO A 172 1.17 -20.93 6.72
C PRO A 172 1.84 -20.08 7.80
N SER A 173 3.00 -20.50 8.33
CA SER A 173 3.78 -19.77 9.33
C SER A 173 5.06 -19.17 8.74
N HIS A 174 5.19 -19.14 7.39
CA HIS A 174 6.29 -18.46 6.72
C HIS A 174 6.39 -17.00 7.20
N ASN A 175 7.61 -16.50 7.26
CA ASN A 175 7.93 -15.19 7.79
C ASN A 175 8.91 -14.49 6.85
N ALA A 176 8.38 -13.53 6.08
CA ALA A 176 9.14 -12.64 5.19
C ALA A 176 9.80 -11.48 5.96
N GLY A 177 9.45 -11.28 7.23
CA GLY A 177 10.03 -10.28 8.12
C GLY A 177 9.04 -9.22 8.58
N ILE A 178 9.46 -7.96 8.60
CA ILE A 178 8.71 -6.83 9.18
C ILE A 178 8.69 -5.66 8.19
N LEU A 179 7.49 -5.14 7.89
CA LEU A 179 7.26 -3.80 7.36
C LEU A 179 6.43 -3.03 8.38
N LYS A 180 7.01 -1.98 8.94
CA LYS A 180 6.35 -1.14 9.95
C LYS A 180 6.68 0.34 9.80
N TYR A 181 5.67 1.21 9.86
CA TYR A 181 5.84 2.66 9.62
C TYR A 181 6.51 2.93 8.26
N VAL A 182 5.86 2.43 7.20
CA VAL A 182 6.36 2.51 5.82
C VAL A 182 5.39 3.32 4.97
N ARG A 183 5.93 4.18 4.10
CA ARG A 183 5.20 4.83 3.01
C ARG A 183 5.72 4.36 1.67
N ILE A 184 4.81 4.00 0.78
CA ILE A 184 5.11 3.63 -0.60
C ILE A 184 4.31 4.59 -1.49
N GLU A 185 5.01 5.47 -2.18
CA GLU A 185 4.42 6.56 -2.94
C GLU A 185 4.74 6.40 -4.42
N PHE A 186 3.77 6.76 -5.26
CA PHE A 186 3.97 6.83 -6.71
C PHE A 186 4.43 5.50 -7.32
N ALA A 187 4.05 4.39 -6.68
CA ALA A 187 4.45 3.06 -7.08
C ALA A 187 3.57 2.49 -8.19
N GLY A 188 4.04 1.45 -8.85
CA GLY A 188 3.28 0.64 -9.79
C GLY A 188 3.83 0.69 -11.21
N TYR A 189 3.74 -0.41 -11.94
CA TYR A 189 4.31 -0.49 -13.28
C TYR A 189 3.59 -1.53 -14.15
N ASP A 190 3.02 -1.06 -15.26
CA ASP A 190 2.42 -1.91 -16.28
C ASP A 190 3.45 -2.29 -17.36
N TYR A 191 3.75 -3.59 -17.48
CA TYR A 191 4.76 -4.12 -18.42
C TYR A 191 4.31 -4.17 -19.87
N GLY A 192 3.01 -4.17 -20.14
CA GLY A 192 2.45 -4.21 -21.50
C GLY A 192 1.91 -2.86 -21.98
N GLY A 193 1.93 -1.84 -21.12
CA GLY A 193 1.25 -0.57 -21.34
C GLY A 193 -0.23 -0.69 -21.00
N ALA A 194 -0.87 0.45 -20.71
CA ALA A 194 -2.15 0.55 -20.00
C ALA A 194 -3.13 -0.62 -20.25
N ASN A 195 -3.52 -1.27 -19.15
CA ASN A 195 -4.49 -2.37 -19.08
C ASN A 195 -3.96 -3.67 -19.71
N SER A 196 -2.68 -4.00 -19.49
CA SER A 196 -2.12 -5.25 -20.03
C SER A 196 -2.47 -6.50 -19.24
N GLY A 197 -2.91 -6.35 -17.98
CA GLY A 197 -3.14 -7.43 -17.03
C GLY A 197 -1.83 -8.09 -16.56
N ASN A 198 -0.72 -7.37 -16.67
CA ASN A 198 0.60 -7.80 -16.18
C ASN A 198 1.33 -6.62 -15.53
N GLU A 199 0.91 -6.29 -14.33
CA GLU A 199 1.34 -5.11 -13.61
C GLU A 199 2.16 -5.42 -12.34
N ILE A 200 2.73 -4.37 -11.77
CA ILE A 200 3.28 -4.34 -10.41
C ILE A 200 2.48 -3.29 -9.65
N ASN A 201 2.17 -3.60 -8.39
CA ASN A 201 1.31 -2.77 -7.54
C ASN A 201 2.17 -1.96 -6.54
N GLY A 202 1.51 -1.23 -5.65
CA GLY A 202 2.21 -0.51 -4.58
C GLY A 202 2.91 -1.46 -3.60
N LEU A 203 2.12 -2.24 -2.86
CA LEU A 203 2.59 -3.35 -2.04
C LEU A 203 1.92 -4.67 -2.48
N THR A 204 2.68 -5.52 -3.14
CA THR A 204 2.23 -6.83 -3.60
C THR A 204 2.65 -7.93 -2.62
N LEU A 205 1.71 -8.81 -2.25
CA LEU A 205 1.86 -9.84 -1.23
C LEU A 205 1.48 -11.22 -1.80
N GLY A 206 2.46 -11.94 -2.34
CA GLY A 206 2.24 -13.29 -2.88
C GLY A 206 2.48 -14.37 -1.82
N GLY A 207 1.45 -15.10 -1.40
CA GLY A 207 1.59 -16.27 -0.52
C GLY A 207 2.27 -15.96 0.83
N VAL A 208 2.12 -14.74 1.35
CA VAL A 208 2.82 -14.30 2.55
C VAL A 208 2.21 -14.95 3.80
N GLY A 209 3.07 -15.52 4.65
CA GLY A 209 2.64 -16.24 5.84
C GLY A 209 2.39 -15.35 7.06
N LYS A 210 1.56 -15.85 7.99
CA LYS A 210 1.19 -15.17 9.25
C LYS A 210 2.34 -14.92 10.24
N GLY A 211 3.54 -15.41 9.95
CA GLY A 211 4.74 -15.09 10.73
C GLY A 211 5.29 -13.69 10.40
N THR A 212 4.87 -13.10 9.28
CA THR A 212 5.26 -11.76 8.81
C THR A 212 4.47 -10.69 9.55
N THR A 213 5.10 -9.54 9.84
CA THR A 213 4.44 -8.38 10.44
C THR A 213 4.25 -7.28 9.41
N LEU A 214 3.00 -6.91 9.15
CA LEU A 214 2.60 -5.74 8.37
C LEU A 214 1.79 -4.82 9.27
N ASP A 215 2.32 -3.64 9.58
CA ASP A 215 1.64 -2.73 10.50
C ASP A 215 1.98 -1.28 10.14
N HIS A 216 1.01 -0.37 10.15
CA HIS A 216 1.28 1.05 9.94
C HIS A 216 1.95 1.30 8.57
N ILE A 217 1.25 0.93 7.50
CA ILE A 217 1.72 1.05 6.12
C ILE A 217 0.75 1.93 5.33
N GLN A 218 1.30 2.88 4.60
CA GLN A 218 0.55 3.71 3.67
C GLN A 218 1.06 3.52 2.25
N VAL A 219 0.13 3.40 1.32
CA VAL A 219 0.40 3.42 -0.12
C VAL A 219 -0.39 4.57 -0.74
N SER A 220 0.26 5.38 -1.57
CA SER A 220 -0.39 6.57 -2.13
C SER A 220 0.02 6.90 -3.55
N TYR A 221 -0.93 7.41 -4.33
CA TYR A 221 -0.73 7.83 -5.72
C TYR A 221 -0.12 6.73 -6.59
N GLY A 222 -0.52 5.47 -6.33
CA GLY A 222 -0.09 4.32 -7.12
C GLY A 222 -0.70 4.35 -8.51
N LYS A 223 0.03 3.83 -9.50
CA LYS A 223 -0.43 3.65 -10.89
C LYS A 223 -1.33 2.43 -11.06
N ASP A 224 -1.42 1.65 -10.00
CA ASP A 224 -2.15 0.40 -9.91
C ASP A 224 -2.62 0.25 -8.46
N ASP A 225 -2.97 -0.95 -8.04
CA ASP A 225 -3.46 -1.25 -6.71
C ASP A 225 -2.53 -0.76 -5.61
N SER A 226 -3.11 -0.25 -4.53
CA SER A 226 -2.33 0.11 -3.36
C SER A 226 -1.79 -1.12 -2.64
N PHE A 227 -2.66 -2.07 -2.33
CA PHE A 227 -2.30 -3.33 -1.70
C PHE A 227 -2.93 -4.45 -2.48
N GLU A 228 -2.10 -5.40 -2.93
CA GLU A 228 -2.61 -6.57 -3.64
C GLU A 228 -2.13 -7.86 -2.97
N PHE A 229 -3.08 -8.73 -2.65
CA PHE A 229 -2.87 -9.97 -1.90
C PHE A 229 -3.18 -11.20 -2.73
N PHE A 230 -2.14 -11.77 -3.34
CA PHE A 230 -2.21 -13.06 -4.02
C PHE A 230 -1.97 -14.23 -3.06
N GLY A 231 -3.03 -14.76 -2.46
CA GLY A 231 -2.93 -15.90 -1.55
C GLY A 231 -2.22 -15.62 -0.24
N GLY A 232 -1.99 -16.66 0.57
CA GLY A 232 -1.37 -16.55 1.88
C GLY A 232 -2.36 -16.20 2.99
N ASN A 233 -1.81 -15.91 4.17
CA ASN A 233 -2.58 -15.71 5.39
C ASN A 233 -1.93 -14.70 6.35
N VAL A 234 -1.10 -13.79 5.82
CA VAL A 234 -0.52 -12.70 6.60
C VAL A 234 -1.62 -11.81 7.17
N ASN A 235 -1.48 -11.46 8.45
CA ASN A 235 -2.35 -10.46 9.07
C ASN A 235 -1.70 -9.07 8.92
N ALA A 236 -2.53 -8.04 8.81
CA ALA A 236 -2.06 -6.67 8.74
C ALA A 236 -2.86 -5.74 9.64
N SER A 237 -2.25 -4.65 10.08
CA SER A 237 -2.97 -3.59 10.79
C SER A 237 -2.57 -2.19 10.36
N ASN A 238 -3.51 -1.24 10.48
CA ASN A 238 -3.29 0.17 10.19
C ASN A 238 -2.78 0.40 8.76
N LEU A 239 -3.56 -0.06 7.78
CA LEU A 239 -3.28 0.12 6.35
C LEU A 239 -4.02 1.34 5.82
N VAL A 240 -3.33 2.15 5.02
CA VAL A 240 -3.93 3.31 4.34
C VAL A 240 -3.62 3.26 2.85
N SER A 241 -4.66 3.19 2.04
CA SER A 241 -4.59 3.46 0.62
C SER A 241 -5.12 4.86 0.36
N PHE A 242 -4.40 5.65 -0.43
CA PHE A 242 -4.80 6.99 -0.81
C PHE A 242 -4.55 7.27 -2.28
N ALA A 243 -5.61 7.61 -3.01
CA ALA A 243 -5.54 8.02 -4.41
C ALA A 243 -4.83 7.00 -5.33
N ALA A 244 -5.11 5.70 -5.16
CA ALA A 244 -4.74 4.69 -6.15
C ALA A 244 -5.40 5.01 -7.51
N GLU A 245 -4.73 4.66 -8.61
CA GLU A 245 -5.37 4.66 -9.92
C GLU A 245 -6.37 3.52 -10.02
N ASP A 246 -6.02 2.30 -9.59
CA ASP A 246 -6.93 1.14 -9.63
C ASP A 246 -7.56 0.84 -8.26
N ASP A 247 -7.40 -0.35 -7.69
CA ASP A 247 -8.06 -0.74 -6.46
C ASP A 247 -7.30 -0.29 -5.20
N ASN A 248 -8.04 0.06 -4.16
CA ASN A 248 -7.43 0.39 -2.88
C ASN A 248 -6.90 -0.86 -2.15
N PHE A 249 -7.63 -1.96 -2.25
CA PHE A 249 -7.23 -3.27 -1.75
C PHE A 249 -7.79 -4.33 -2.69
N ASP A 250 -6.94 -5.08 -3.36
CA ASP A 250 -7.35 -6.27 -4.09
C ASP A 250 -6.96 -7.53 -3.29
N PHE A 251 -7.76 -8.58 -3.45
CA PHE A 251 -7.58 -9.86 -2.80
C PHE A 251 -7.89 -10.96 -3.77
N ASP A 252 -6.92 -11.85 -3.93
CA ASP A 252 -7.01 -12.85 -4.94
C ASP A 252 -6.29 -14.14 -4.52
N ASN A 253 -6.43 -15.17 -5.36
CA ASN A 253 -5.63 -16.40 -5.29
C ASN A 253 -5.59 -17.11 -3.91
N GLY A 254 -6.66 -17.05 -3.13
CA GLY A 254 -6.84 -17.80 -1.89
C GLY A 254 -6.34 -17.10 -0.63
N TYR A 255 -6.27 -15.76 -0.61
CA TYR A 255 -5.88 -15.03 0.59
C TYR A 255 -6.89 -15.22 1.73
N THR A 256 -6.40 -15.52 2.94
CA THR A 256 -7.25 -15.84 4.11
C THR A 256 -6.81 -15.10 5.39
N GLY A 257 -6.03 -14.03 5.25
CA GLY A 257 -5.54 -13.25 6.38
C GLY A 257 -6.60 -12.34 7.01
N THR A 258 -6.24 -11.74 8.15
CA THR A 258 -7.05 -10.74 8.84
C THR A 258 -6.40 -9.36 8.75
N ILE A 259 -7.18 -8.37 8.30
CA ILE A 259 -6.80 -6.96 8.29
C ILE A 259 -7.59 -6.24 9.37
N THR A 260 -6.90 -5.47 10.22
CA THR A 260 -7.52 -4.68 11.29
C THR A 260 -7.13 -3.21 11.17
N CYS A 261 -8.11 -2.32 11.08
CA CYS A 261 -7.92 -0.89 10.78
C CYS A 261 -7.39 -0.69 9.35
N ALA A 262 -8.30 -0.43 8.42
CA ALA A 262 -7.97 -0.09 7.05
C ALA A 262 -8.74 1.17 6.61
N LEU A 263 -8.06 2.04 5.86
CA LEU A 263 -8.63 3.24 5.27
C LEU A 263 -8.33 3.27 3.77
N ALA A 264 -9.36 3.45 2.96
CA ALA A 264 -9.25 3.83 1.56
C ALA A 264 -9.81 5.25 1.40
N LEU A 265 -9.01 6.13 0.80
CA LEU A 265 -9.41 7.51 0.54
C LEU A 265 -9.17 7.85 -0.93
N ALA A 266 -10.25 8.21 -1.61
CA ALA A 266 -10.25 8.67 -2.99
C ALA A 266 -9.76 10.13 -3.10
N ASP A 267 -9.03 10.39 -4.18
CA ASP A 267 -8.84 11.73 -4.75
C ASP A 267 -9.43 11.71 -6.15
N TYR A 268 -10.55 12.40 -6.39
CA TYR A 268 -11.19 12.36 -7.71
C TYR A 268 -10.37 13.06 -8.81
N ASN A 269 -9.28 13.76 -8.45
CA ASN A 269 -8.34 14.35 -9.40
C ASN A 269 -7.22 13.39 -9.81
N SER A 270 -7.13 12.20 -9.23
CA SER A 270 -6.28 11.16 -9.81
C SER A 270 -6.78 10.81 -11.21
N THR A 271 -5.93 10.11 -11.93
CA THR A 271 -6.15 9.66 -13.31
C THR A 271 -7.23 8.58 -13.40
N HIS A 272 -7.38 7.76 -12.34
CA HIS A 272 -8.22 6.56 -12.25
C HIS A 272 -7.88 5.52 -13.32
N SER A 273 -8.02 4.24 -13.03
CA SER A 273 -7.79 3.14 -13.97
C SER A 273 -8.83 3.26 -15.09
N PRO A 274 -8.42 3.61 -16.33
CA PRO A 274 -9.36 3.80 -17.41
C PRO A 274 -9.59 2.44 -18.08
N SER A 275 -10.52 1.63 -17.57
CA SER A 275 -11.12 0.59 -18.41
C SER A 275 -11.96 1.28 -19.50
N SER A 276 -11.93 0.75 -20.72
CA SER A 276 -12.57 1.38 -21.88
C SER A 276 -14.03 1.77 -21.60
N SER A 277 -14.30 3.07 -21.44
CA SER A 277 -15.61 3.67 -21.12
C SER A 277 -16.29 3.26 -19.81
N SER A 278 -15.63 2.45 -18.95
CA SER A 278 -16.16 2.02 -17.66
C SER A 278 -15.05 2.13 -16.60
N PRO A 279 -15.23 2.85 -15.49
CA PRO A 279 -14.28 2.78 -14.38
C PRO A 279 -14.08 1.34 -13.89
N ASP A 280 -12.86 0.98 -13.49
CA ASP A 280 -12.55 -0.28 -12.79
C ASP A 280 -12.20 -0.06 -11.30
N SER A 281 -11.79 1.16 -10.92
CA SER A 281 -11.30 1.43 -9.57
C SER A 281 -12.34 1.16 -8.46
N ASN A 282 -12.03 0.23 -7.57
CA ASN A 282 -12.81 -0.14 -6.40
C ASN A 282 -12.13 0.24 -5.08
N GLY A 283 -12.94 0.38 -4.02
CA GLY A 283 -12.41 0.41 -2.66
C GLY A 283 -11.90 -0.95 -2.19
N ILE A 284 -12.53 -2.03 -2.62
CA ILE A 284 -12.04 -3.41 -2.54
C ILE A 284 -12.45 -4.12 -3.82
N GLU A 285 -11.50 -4.74 -4.53
CA GLU A 285 -11.78 -5.85 -5.43
C GLU A 285 -11.47 -7.17 -4.71
N LEU A 286 -12.27 -8.20 -4.99
CA LEU A 286 -12.11 -9.50 -4.35
C LEU A 286 -12.57 -10.60 -5.30
N ASP A 287 -11.60 -11.34 -5.80
CA ASP A 287 -11.78 -12.55 -6.58
C ASP A 287 -11.28 -13.78 -5.82
N ASN A 288 -11.85 -14.96 -6.11
CA ASN A 288 -11.18 -16.20 -5.68
C ASN A 288 -9.91 -16.43 -6.50
N ASN A 289 -10.03 -16.23 -7.81
CA ASN A 289 -9.01 -16.38 -8.82
C ASN A 289 -9.54 -15.80 -10.14
N ALA A 290 -8.64 -15.52 -11.08
CA ALA A 290 -8.94 -14.89 -12.36
C ALA A 290 -10.03 -15.59 -13.21
N ASP A 291 -10.14 -16.94 -13.14
CA ASP A 291 -11.12 -17.68 -13.94
C ASP A 291 -12.46 -17.94 -13.22
N GLY A 292 -12.55 -17.56 -11.94
CA GLY A 292 -13.70 -17.79 -11.07
C GLY A 292 -14.04 -19.26 -10.86
N SER A 293 -13.03 -20.12 -10.91
CA SER A 293 -13.17 -21.53 -10.57
C SER A 293 -13.24 -21.74 -9.05
N TYR A 294 -14.05 -22.70 -8.63
CA TYR A 294 -14.09 -23.13 -7.24
C TYR A 294 -12.80 -23.88 -6.84
N THR A 295 -12.23 -23.48 -5.71
CA THR A 295 -11.09 -24.14 -5.05
C THR A 295 -11.44 -24.51 -3.62
N THR A 296 -10.69 -25.45 -3.02
CA THR A 296 -10.88 -25.80 -1.60
C THR A 296 -10.37 -24.71 -0.65
N LEU A 297 -9.39 -23.92 -1.09
CA LEU A 297 -8.93 -22.71 -0.43
C LEU A 297 -9.51 -21.52 -1.19
N LEU A 298 -10.54 -20.88 -0.62
CA LEU A 298 -11.15 -19.69 -1.22
C LEU A 298 -10.45 -18.42 -0.75
N THR A 299 -10.40 -17.38 -1.58
CA THR A 299 -10.10 -16.02 -1.11
C THR A 299 -11.19 -15.59 -0.14
N HIS A 300 -10.82 -15.51 1.13
CA HIS A 300 -11.71 -15.19 2.23
C HIS A 300 -11.05 -14.32 3.30
N PRO A 301 -10.70 -13.05 2.97
CA PRO A 301 -10.21 -12.10 3.96
C PRO A 301 -11.23 -11.83 5.08
N VAL A 302 -10.70 -11.54 6.27
CA VAL A 302 -11.45 -10.97 7.39
C VAL A 302 -10.99 -9.53 7.61
N ILE A 303 -11.89 -8.57 7.50
CA ILE A 303 -11.57 -7.15 7.68
C ILE A 303 -12.35 -6.60 8.87
N ASN A 304 -11.62 -6.03 9.83
CA ASN A 304 -12.15 -5.38 11.02
C ASN A 304 -11.84 -3.88 10.99
N ASN A 305 -12.84 -3.03 11.21
CA ASN A 305 -12.70 -1.56 11.23
C ASN A 305 -12.22 -0.99 9.88
N LEU A 306 -13.07 -1.11 8.86
CA LEU A 306 -12.80 -0.62 7.50
C LEU A 306 -13.46 0.74 7.26
N THR A 307 -12.76 1.67 6.63
CA THR A 307 -13.34 2.94 6.18
C THR A 307 -12.99 3.17 4.72
N ILE A 308 -14.00 3.21 3.85
CA ILE A 308 -13.85 3.50 2.42
C ILE A 308 -14.59 4.79 2.11
N ILE A 309 -13.85 5.77 1.61
CA ILE A 309 -14.37 7.11 1.29
C ILE A 309 -14.00 7.44 -0.15
N GLY A 310 -15.02 7.43 -1.00
CA GLY A 310 -14.98 7.88 -2.39
C GLY A 310 -15.22 9.38 -2.53
N ALA A 311 -15.86 9.78 -3.63
CA ALA A 311 -16.20 11.18 -3.88
C ALA A 311 -17.44 11.64 -3.07
N LYS A 312 -17.55 12.94 -2.81
CA LYS A 312 -18.75 13.51 -2.15
C LYS A 312 -19.99 13.53 -3.05
N ASN A 313 -19.80 13.75 -4.35
CA ASN A 313 -20.88 13.99 -5.30
C ASN A 313 -20.88 12.95 -6.42
N SER A 314 -22.07 12.56 -6.89
CA SER A 314 -22.22 11.52 -7.91
C SER A 314 -21.52 11.82 -9.23
N SER A 315 -21.41 13.09 -9.61
CA SER A 315 -20.70 13.54 -10.83
C SER A 315 -19.20 13.25 -10.79
N LYS A 316 -18.62 13.07 -9.61
CA LYS A 316 -17.24 12.63 -9.40
C LYS A 316 -17.17 11.15 -9.04
N GLY A 317 -18.18 10.64 -8.35
CA GLY A 317 -18.32 9.21 -8.06
C GLY A 317 -18.32 8.32 -9.30
N VAL A 318 -18.83 8.81 -10.43
CA VAL A 318 -18.84 8.08 -11.71
C VAL A 318 -17.46 7.77 -12.28
N LEU A 319 -16.38 8.29 -11.68
CA LEU A 319 -14.99 7.96 -12.03
C LEU A 319 -14.50 6.64 -11.39
N TYR A 320 -15.28 6.06 -10.48
CA TYR A 320 -14.99 4.81 -9.76
C TYR A 320 -16.06 3.76 -10.07
N GLU A 321 -15.81 2.49 -9.75
CA GLU A 321 -16.79 1.42 -9.97
C GLU A 321 -17.61 1.12 -8.70
N ASN A 322 -17.03 0.42 -7.71
CA ASN A 322 -17.72 -0.01 -6.50
C ASN A 322 -16.92 0.34 -5.23
N GLY A 323 -17.62 0.58 -4.13
CA GLY A 323 -16.95 0.67 -2.84
C GLY A 323 -16.33 -0.66 -2.43
N ILE A 324 -17.06 -1.77 -2.62
CA ILE A 324 -16.57 -3.14 -2.47
C ILE A 324 -17.19 -4.00 -3.56
N HIS A 325 -16.37 -4.74 -4.31
CA HIS A 325 -16.78 -5.70 -5.32
C HIS A 325 -16.32 -7.10 -4.92
N ILE A 326 -17.26 -8.03 -4.77
CA ILE A 326 -16.99 -9.43 -4.45
C ILE A 326 -17.47 -10.29 -5.61
N ARG A 327 -16.53 -10.97 -6.28
CA ARG A 327 -16.80 -11.75 -7.48
C ARG A 327 -16.10 -13.10 -7.45
N ARG A 328 -16.44 -13.94 -8.44
CA ARG A 328 -15.71 -15.17 -8.77
C ARG A 328 -15.47 -16.12 -7.57
N HIS A 329 -16.49 -16.49 -6.80
CA HIS A 329 -16.39 -17.34 -5.59
C HIS A 329 -15.72 -16.68 -4.37
N GLY A 330 -15.35 -15.41 -4.47
CA GLY A 330 -14.75 -14.65 -3.40
C GLY A 330 -15.67 -14.44 -2.20
N ARG A 331 -15.10 -14.40 -0.99
CA ARG A 331 -15.88 -14.24 0.25
C ARG A 331 -15.27 -13.17 1.12
N LEU A 332 -16.10 -12.30 1.69
CA LEU A 332 -15.61 -11.29 2.62
C LEU A 332 -16.26 -11.46 3.99
N THR A 333 -15.46 -11.52 5.06
CA THR A 333 -15.98 -11.28 6.41
C THR A 333 -15.70 -9.85 6.79
N LEU A 334 -16.75 -9.05 7.05
CA LEU A 334 -16.63 -7.63 7.28
C LEU A 334 -17.23 -7.23 8.64
N ASN A 335 -16.42 -6.60 9.50
CA ASN A 335 -16.83 -6.19 10.84
C ASN A 335 -16.52 -4.70 11.05
N ASN A 336 -17.53 -3.92 11.44
CA ASN A 336 -17.45 -2.46 11.60
C ASN A 336 -16.91 -1.75 10.37
N ALA A 337 -17.77 -1.48 9.39
CA ALA A 337 -17.37 -0.88 8.11
C ALA A 337 -18.22 0.34 7.75
N VAL A 338 -17.58 1.35 7.16
CA VAL A 338 -18.24 2.46 6.46
C VAL A 338 -17.76 2.47 5.03
N VAL A 339 -18.69 2.49 4.10
CA VAL A 339 -18.45 2.64 2.66
C VAL A 339 -19.31 3.79 2.17
N THR A 340 -18.71 4.79 1.53
CA THR A 340 -19.44 5.96 1.02
C THR A 340 -18.74 6.55 -0.20
N GLY A 341 -19.49 7.23 -1.07
CA GLY A 341 -18.92 7.97 -2.20
C GLY A 341 -18.60 7.18 -3.47
N TYR A 342 -19.23 6.02 -3.69
CA TYR A 342 -19.10 5.21 -4.92
C TYR A 342 -20.46 5.04 -5.64
N PRO A 343 -20.50 4.74 -6.94
CA PRO A 343 -21.74 4.47 -7.68
C PRO A 343 -22.55 3.33 -7.05
N VAL A 344 -21.87 2.23 -6.74
CA VAL A 344 -22.40 1.11 -5.96
C VAL A 344 -21.59 0.99 -4.66
N GLY A 345 -22.26 0.85 -3.52
CA GLY A 345 -21.58 0.72 -2.24
C GLY A 345 -20.93 -0.67 -2.08
N ILE A 346 -21.73 -1.74 -2.03
CA ILE A 346 -21.23 -3.13 -2.04
C ILE A 346 -21.93 -3.91 -3.15
N LYS A 347 -21.14 -4.47 -4.07
CA LYS A 347 -21.59 -5.32 -5.17
C LYS A 347 -21.06 -6.73 -4.96
N VAL A 348 -21.97 -7.68 -4.74
CA VAL A 348 -21.64 -9.11 -4.74
C VAL A 348 -22.22 -9.74 -5.99
N GLU A 349 -21.40 -10.39 -6.81
CA GLU A 349 -21.87 -11.03 -8.04
C GLU A 349 -21.16 -12.34 -8.37
N GLY A 350 -21.78 -13.10 -9.26
CA GLY A 350 -21.30 -14.41 -9.65
C GLY A 350 -21.62 -15.52 -8.65
N THR A 351 -21.44 -16.75 -9.11
CA THR A 351 -21.71 -17.95 -8.31
C THR A 351 -20.70 -18.08 -7.18
N GLY A 352 -21.18 -18.44 -5.99
CA GLY A 352 -20.33 -18.73 -4.83
C GLY A 352 -19.76 -17.51 -4.10
N SER A 353 -19.86 -16.33 -4.69
CA SER A 353 -19.44 -15.08 -4.09
C SER A 353 -20.41 -14.64 -2.99
N GLU A 354 -19.90 -14.16 -1.85
CA GLU A 354 -20.76 -13.71 -0.77
C GLU A 354 -20.10 -12.68 0.16
N LEU A 355 -20.91 -11.74 0.64
CA LEU A 355 -20.65 -11.13 1.94
C LEU A 355 -20.98 -12.17 3.01
N SER A 356 -19.96 -12.70 3.68
CA SER A 356 -20.08 -13.87 4.55
C SER A 356 -21.06 -13.63 5.71
N ALA A 357 -21.85 -14.65 6.06
CA ALA A 357 -22.72 -14.65 7.24
C ALA A 357 -21.95 -14.54 8.58
N ALA A 358 -20.62 -14.71 8.57
CA ALA A 358 -19.76 -14.45 9.73
C ALA A 358 -19.54 -12.95 10.01
N SER A 359 -19.93 -12.08 9.08
CA SER A 359 -19.83 -10.62 9.21
C SER A 359 -20.77 -10.07 10.29
N ASN A 360 -20.32 -9.05 11.01
CA ASN A 360 -21.20 -8.26 11.88
C ASN A 360 -22.00 -7.24 11.07
N LEU A 361 -23.04 -7.71 10.36
CA LEU A 361 -23.83 -6.93 9.41
C LEU A 361 -24.49 -5.68 10.03
N GLY A 362 -24.83 -5.71 11.32
CA GLY A 362 -25.40 -4.56 12.05
C GLY A 362 -24.45 -3.37 12.20
N SER A 363 -23.15 -3.60 12.04
CA SER A 363 -22.09 -2.59 12.16
C SER A 363 -21.59 -2.04 10.81
N ILE A 364 -22.22 -2.45 9.71
CA ILE A 364 -21.85 -2.03 8.35
C ILE A 364 -22.78 -0.89 7.92
N GLN A 365 -22.20 0.22 7.46
CA GLN A 365 -22.88 1.42 6.96
C GLN A 365 -22.46 1.68 5.52
N VAL A 366 -23.42 1.76 4.61
CA VAL A 366 -23.14 1.79 3.17
C VAL A 366 -23.96 2.86 2.48
N HIS A 367 -23.27 3.74 1.77
CA HIS A 367 -23.85 4.64 0.79
C HIS A 367 -23.33 4.29 -0.61
N GLY A 368 -24.24 4.22 -1.57
CA GLY A 368 -23.90 4.25 -3.00
C GLY A 368 -24.77 5.27 -3.74
N PHE A 369 -24.24 5.96 -4.74
CA PHE A 369 -25.00 7.00 -5.45
C PHE A 369 -26.23 6.43 -6.17
N GLY A 370 -26.10 5.26 -6.79
CA GLY A 370 -27.20 4.52 -7.41
C GLY A 370 -27.72 3.39 -6.52
N THR A 371 -26.80 2.54 -6.05
CA THR A 371 -27.14 1.32 -5.32
C THR A 371 -26.30 1.23 -4.06
N SER A 372 -26.92 1.12 -2.89
CA SER A 372 -26.17 0.90 -1.64
C SER A 372 -25.53 -0.48 -1.61
N VAL A 373 -26.33 -1.54 -1.80
CA VAL A 373 -25.86 -2.93 -1.81
C VAL A 373 -26.60 -3.79 -2.83
N THR A 374 -25.94 -4.83 -3.35
CA THR A 374 -26.54 -5.89 -4.17
C THR A 374 -25.84 -7.22 -3.96
N GLY A 375 -26.57 -8.32 -4.21
CA GLY A 375 -26.03 -9.68 -4.21
C GLY A 375 -26.03 -10.41 -2.87
N ALA A 376 -25.45 -11.61 -2.87
CA ALA A 376 -25.57 -12.58 -1.79
C ALA A 376 -24.94 -12.08 -0.47
N GLY A 377 -25.63 -12.35 0.64
CA GLY A 377 -25.16 -11.98 1.99
C GLY A 377 -25.44 -10.55 2.43
N THR A 378 -25.81 -9.64 1.51
CA THR A 378 -26.03 -8.22 1.84
C THR A 378 -27.37 -7.93 2.53
N ALA A 379 -28.37 -8.81 2.38
CA ALA A 379 -29.73 -8.62 2.89
C ALA A 379 -29.84 -8.52 4.43
N GLY A 380 -28.81 -8.94 5.17
CA GLY A 380 -28.78 -8.83 6.62
C GLY A 380 -28.26 -7.48 7.15
N ILE A 381 -27.79 -6.57 6.28
CA ILE A 381 -27.43 -5.21 6.69
C ILE A 381 -28.73 -4.43 7.00
N PRO A 382 -28.84 -3.76 8.16
CA PRO A 382 -30.04 -3.01 8.51
C PRO A 382 -30.38 -1.93 7.47
N ALA A 383 -31.65 -1.80 7.11
CA ALA A 383 -32.09 -0.80 6.13
C ALA A 383 -31.72 0.65 6.54
N SER A 384 -31.65 0.94 7.85
CA SER A 384 -31.19 2.25 8.36
C SER A 384 -29.73 2.56 8.05
N ASN A 385 -28.94 1.54 7.71
CA ASN A 385 -27.53 1.65 7.39
C ASN A 385 -27.28 1.65 5.88
N LEU A 386 -28.34 1.64 5.06
CA LEU A 386 -28.27 1.59 3.61
C LEU A 386 -28.86 2.90 3.05
N LEU A 387 -28.01 3.74 2.47
CA LEU A 387 -28.42 5.02 1.89
C LEU A 387 -28.05 5.11 0.42
N THR A 388 -28.88 5.83 -0.33
CA THR A 388 -28.58 6.29 -1.68
C THR A 388 -28.88 7.78 -1.79
N GLY A 389 -28.26 8.47 -2.73
CA GLY A 389 -28.43 9.90 -2.92
C GLY A 389 -27.38 10.47 -3.85
N THR A 390 -27.53 11.73 -4.26
CA THR A 390 -26.53 12.43 -5.11
C THR A 390 -25.36 13.00 -4.31
N ILE A 391 -25.52 13.12 -2.99
CA ILE A 391 -24.50 13.54 -2.03
C ILE A 391 -24.23 12.35 -1.10
N ALA A 392 -22.97 11.98 -1.00
CA ALA A 392 -22.53 10.86 -0.19
C ALA A 392 -22.76 11.10 1.31
N SER A 393 -23.15 10.02 2.00
CA SER A 393 -23.42 10.08 3.44
C SER A 393 -22.13 10.27 4.23
N LEU A 394 -22.19 11.10 5.25
CA LEU A 394 -21.10 11.33 6.20
C LEU A 394 -20.95 10.20 7.23
N TRP A 395 -22.03 9.44 7.50
CA TRP A 395 -22.05 8.41 8.54
C TRP A 395 -21.52 8.88 9.92
N GLY A 396 -21.78 10.15 10.25
CA GLY A 396 -21.33 10.78 11.50
C GLY A 396 -19.91 11.35 11.47
N MET A 397 -19.16 11.16 10.38
CA MET A 397 -17.86 11.80 10.18
C MET A 397 -18.01 13.30 9.89
N SER A 398 -17.02 14.10 10.27
CA SER A 398 -17.10 15.57 10.18
C SER A 398 -16.98 16.10 8.74
N GLN A 399 -15.95 15.69 8.01
CA GLN A 399 -15.68 16.07 6.61
C GLN A 399 -14.78 15.00 5.96
N PRO A 400 -15.31 13.81 5.63
CA PRO A 400 -14.49 12.67 5.25
C PRO A 400 -13.94 12.76 3.82
N PHE A 401 -14.43 13.68 2.98
CA PHE A 401 -14.12 13.72 1.55
C PHE A 401 -12.91 14.60 1.26
N TYR A 402 -11.84 14.04 0.71
CA TYR A 402 -10.53 14.70 0.54
C TYR A 402 -10.61 16.03 -0.23
N ASN A 403 -11.25 16.06 -1.39
CA ASN A 403 -11.26 17.24 -2.28
C ASN A 403 -12.26 18.35 -1.87
N GLU A 404 -12.78 18.34 -0.65
CA GLU A 404 -13.95 19.14 -0.24
C GLU A 404 -13.63 20.06 0.95
N GLY A 405 -12.36 20.41 1.12
CA GLY A 405 -11.85 21.27 2.18
C GLY A 405 -10.93 20.53 3.15
N SER A 406 -10.93 20.95 4.42
CA SER A 406 -10.12 20.31 5.46
C SER A 406 -10.69 18.94 5.84
N TRP A 407 -10.02 17.89 5.35
CA TRP A 407 -10.36 16.50 5.59
C TRP A 407 -10.37 16.12 7.09
N ASN A 408 -11.42 15.43 7.53
CA ASN A 408 -11.62 14.98 8.90
C ASN A 408 -12.62 13.80 9.00
N VAL A 409 -12.12 12.62 9.35
CA VAL A 409 -12.92 11.39 9.53
C VAL A 409 -13.41 11.16 10.97
N SER A 410 -13.11 12.05 11.91
CA SER A 410 -13.59 11.96 13.30
C SER A 410 -15.13 11.98 13.36
N PRO A 411 -15.77 11.16 14.23
CA PRO A 411 -15.18 10.35 15.30
C PRO A 411 -14.72 8.96 14.88
N ARG A 412 -14.86 8.57 13.60
CA ARG A 412 -14.42 7.26 13.13
C ARG A 412 -12.90 7.19 13.23
N ASN A 413 -12.42 6.42 14.19
CA ASN A 413 -11.01 6.15 14.38
C ASN A 413 -10.83 4.65 14.66
N CYS A 414 -9.74 4.09 14.19
CA CYS A 414 -9.30 2.77 14.61
C CYS A 414 -7.77 2.82 14.61
N GLY A 415 -7.18 2.87 15.81
CA GLY A 415 -5.72 2.89 15.97
C GLY A 415 -5.01 4.24 15.80
N ASN A 416 -5.70 5.39 15.92
CA ASN A 416 -5.17 6.76 15.79
C ASN A 416 -5.33 7.47 14.43
N PHE A 417 -6.38 7.14 13.66
CA PHE A 417 -6.88 7.99 12.55
C PHE A 417 -7.39 9.39 13.00
N GLN A 418 -7.15 9.79 14.26
CA GLN A 418 -7.41 11.11 14.82
C GLN A 418 -6.38 12.17 14.40
N GLY A 419 -5.52 11.87 13.42
CA GLY A 419 -4.57 12.84 12.92
C GLY A 419 -3.26 12.91 13.70
N LEU A 420 -2.93 11.94 14.58
CA LEU A 420 -1.66 11.94 15.32
C LEU A 420 -0.63 10.97 14.73
N TRP A 421 -1.02 9.76 14.28
CA TRP A 421 -0.07 8.87 13.56
C TRP A 421 0.32 9.43 12.18
N SER A 422 -0.56 10.27 11.69
CA SER A 422 -0.55 10.92 10.40
C SER A 422 -1.37 12.18 10.63
N LYS A 423 -0.73 13.33 10.82
CA LYS A 423 -1.39 14.54 10.35
C LYS A 423 -1.51 14.33 8.85
N TYR A 424 -2.60 13.73 8.42
CA TYR A 424 -3.02 13.67 7.03
C TYR A 424 -3.39 15.10 6.65
N ASN A 425 -2.38 15.96 6.59
CA ASN A 425 -2.48 17.29 6.00
C ASN A 425 -2.44 17.09 4.49
N PHE A 426 -3.59 16.63 4.03
CA PHE A 426 -4.04 16.62 2.66
C PHE A 426 -4.38 18.02 2.13
N SER A 427 -4.26 19.08 2.96
CA SER A 427 -4.72 20.43 2.64
C SER A 427 -3.72 21.29 1.87
N ILE A 428 -2.89 20.68 1.01
CA ILE A 428 -2.10 21.45 0.04
C ILE A 428 -2.16 20.76 -1.34
N LEU A 429 -3.32 20.91 -1.96
CA LEU A 429 -3.43 20.98 -3.42
C LEU A 429 -3.75 22.46 -3.73
N GLU A 430 -2.72 23.25 -4.01
CA GLU A 430 -2.87 24.37 -4.95
C GLU A 430 -2.45 23.92 -6.34
#